data_AF-A0A661QXT9-F1
#
_entry.id   AF-A0A661QXT9-F1
#
_cell.length_a   1.000
_cell.length_b   1.000
_cell.length_c   1.000
_cell.angle_alpha   90.00
_cell.angle_beta   90.00
_cell.angle_gamma   90.00
#
_symmetry.space_group_name_H-M   'P 1'
#
loop_
_entity.id
_entity.type
_entity.pdbx_description
1 polymer ?
#
loop_
_entity_poly.entity_id
_entity_poly.type
_entity_poly.pdbx_seq_one_letter_code
_entity_poly.pdbx_strand_id
1 'polypeptide(L)'
;MSRLLTRFWKVTEVMLIKSLLSRAVPDARVDSVVIVKSLGDQYWFLVAPSHYKYWDRFESTYPHWRQVAYRHGVLSQSVTRGCCPVFPTQKKLLDWLSDVLNLTPGERRLLHLVGGKIGCQGR
;
A
#
# COMPACT_ATOMS: atom_id res chain seq x y z
N MET A 1 22.04 7.55 16.45
CA MET A 1 20.66 8.00 16.13
C MET A 1 19.67 7.15 16.92
N SER A 2 18.81 7.77 17.74
CA SER A 2 18.12 7.12 18.87
C SER A 2 16.97 6.19 18.45
N ARG A 3 16.77 5.10 19.20
CA ARG A 3 15.69 4.09 19.01
C ARG A 3 14.27 4.66 19.15
N LEU A 4 14.12 5.89 19.65
CA LEU A 4 12.83 6.56 19.83
C LEU A 4 12.31 7.13 18.49
N LEU A 5 13.20 7.69 17.67
CA LEU A 5 12.84 8.24 16.36
C LEU A 5 12.39 7.17 15.37
N THR A 6 13.00 5.97 15.43
CA THR A 6 12.60 4.83 14.57
C THR A 6 11.23 4.25 14.94
N ARG A 7 10.82 4.34 16.22
CA ARG A 7 9.49 3.91 16.66
C ARG A 7 8.40 4.91 16.27
N PHE A 8 8.64 6.21 16.43
CA PHE A 8 7.69 7.24 16.02
C PHE A 8 7.43 7.25 14.50
N TRP A 9 8.48 7.06 13.68
CA TRP A 9 8.34 7.05 12.23
C TRP A 9 7.58 5.84 11.67
N LYS A 10 7.78 4.64 12.23
CA LYS A 10 7.00 3.45 11.83
C LYS A 10 5.50 3.58 12.13
N VAL A 11 5.14 4.36 13.15
CA VAL A 11 3.75 4.51 13.60
C VAL A 11 2.96 5.43 12.65
N THR A 12 3.57 6.51 12.14
CA THR A 12 2.91 7.40 11.18
C THR A 12 2.74 6.76 9.80
N GLU A 13 3.69 5.90 9.39
CA GLU A 13 3.61 5.05 8.20
C GLU A 13 2.32 4.25 8.10
N VAL A 14 2.08 3.49 9.16
CA VAL A 14 0.94 2.59 9.23
C VAL A 14 -0.39 3.34 9.36
N MET A 15 -0.40 4.50 10.04
CA MET A 15 -1.63 5.27 10.24
C MET A 15 -2.18 5.91 8.96
N LEU A 16 -1.30 6.48 8.11
CA LEU A 16 -1.75 7.09 6.86
C LEU A 16 -2.33 6.04 5.91
N ILE A 17 -1.62 4.93 5.71
CA ILE A 17 -2.06 3.86 4.81
C ILE A 17 -3.36 3.24 5.33
N LYS A 18 -3.47 3.00 6.64
CA LYS A 18 -4.72 2.57 7.27
C LYS A 18 -5.87 3.53 6.96
N SER A 19 -5.66 4.84 7.10
CA SER A 19 -6.68 5.85 6.81
C SER A 19 -7.10 5.82 5.34
N LEU A 20 -6.14 5.74 4.41
CA LEU A 20 -6.41 5.64 2.98
C LEU A 20 -7.21 4.39 2.63
N LEU A 21 -6.85 3.23 3.18
CA LEU A 21 -7.57 1.97 2.94
C LEU A 21 -8.97 1.97 3.59
N SER A 22 -9.11 2.54 4.79
CA SER A 22 -10.43 2.69 5.44
C SER A 22 -11.36 3.59 4.62
N ARG A 23 -10.83 4.70 4.06
CA ARG A 23 -11.57 5.61 3.18
C ARG A 23 -11.89 4.98 1.84
N ALA A 24 -10.98 4.17 1.30
CA ALA A 24 -11.14 3.56 -0.01
C ALA A 24 -12.30 2.57 -0.07
N VAL A 25 -12.55 1.84 1.02
CA VAL A 25 -13.63 0.85 1.13
C VAL A 25 -14.39 1.06 2.45
N PRO A 26 -15.30 2.05 2.52
CA PRO A 26 -15.95 2.46 3.76
C PRO A 26 -16.71 1.34 4.48
N ASP A 27 -17.25 0.38 3.71
CA ASP A 27 -18.01 -0.74 4.27
C ASP A 27 -17.10 -1.83 4.88
N ALA A 28 -15.80 -1.79 4.62
CA ALA A 28 -14.82 -2.75 5.13
C ALA A 28 -14.11 -2.23 6.39
N ARG A 29 -14.11 -3.06 7.44
CA ARG A 29 -13.35 -2.78 8.65
C ARG A 29 -11.85 -2.93 8.40
N VAL A 30 -11.08 -1.91 8.77
CA VAL A 30 -9.62 -1.87 8.70
C VAL A 30 -9.07 -1.54 10.08
N ASP A 31 -8.69 -2.55 10.85
CA ASP A 31 -8.16 -2.36 12.20
C ASP A 31 -6.66 -2.04 12.16
N SER A 32 -5.92 -2.71 11.30
CA SER A 32 -4.49 -2.48 11.08
C SER A 32 -4.08 -2.82 9.65
N VAL A 33 -2.98 -2.21 9.22
CA VAL A 33 -2.37 -2.44 7.92
C VAL A 33 -0.86 -2.61 8.11
N VAL A 34 -0.27 -3.56 7.41
CA VAL A 34 1.18 -3.77 7.41
C VAL A 34 1.65 -3.87 5.97
N ILE A 35 2.71 -3.14 5.62
CA ILE A 35 3.46 -3.42 4.39
C ILE A 35 4.33 -4.63 4.67
N VAL A 36 4.01 -5.75 4.04
CA VAL A 36 4.81 -6.97 4.14
C VAL A 36 5.88 -6.94 3.06
N LYS A 37 7.11 -7.33 3.42
CA LYS A 37 8.21 -7.63 2.49
C LYS A 37 8.54 -9.11 2.62
N SER A 38 8.37 -9.90 1.56
CA SER A 38 8.85 -11.29 1.53
C SER A 38 10.31 -11.40 1.09
N LEU A 39 10.88 -12.60 1.26
CA LEU A 39 12.26 -12.92 0.90
C LEU A 39 12.55 -12.78 -0.61
N GLY A 40 11.53 -12.77 -1.47
CA GLY A 40 11.65 -12.58 -2.92
C GLY A 40 11.44 -11.14 -3.38
N ASP A 41 11.66 -10.15 -2.51
CA ASP A 41 11.36 -8.73 -2.75
C ASP A 41 9.92 -8.46 -3.20
N GLN A 42 8.98 -9.23 -2.66
CA GLN A 42 7.56 -9.02 -2.92
C GLN A 42 6.94 -8.17 -1.81
N TYR A 43 6.17 -7.16 -2.21
CA TYR A 43 5.55 -6.19 -1.32
C TYR A 43 4.03 -6.17 -1.49
N TRP A 44 3.29 -6.24 -0.38
CA TRP A 44 1.83 -6.14 -0.36
C TRP A 44 1.32 -5.53 0.96
N PHE A 45 0.07 -5.07 0.97
CA PHE A 45 -0.58 -4.67 2.22
C PHE A 45 -1.33 -5.87 2.82
N LEU A 46 -0.93 -6.27 4.03
CA LEU A 46 -1.73 -7.16 4.87
C LEU A 46 -2.73 -6.30 5.66
N VAL A 47 -4.01 -6.65 5.58
CA VAL A 47 -5.11 -5.88 6.17
C VAL A 47 -5.85 -6.75 7.17
N ALA A 48 -6.00 -6.27 8.41
CA ALA A 48 -6.77 -6.93 9.46
C ALA A 48 -8.11 -6.20 9.69
N PRO A 49 -9.17 -6.90 10.13
CA PRO A 49 -9.18 -8.31 10.55
C PRO A 49 -9.35 -9.31 9.40
N SER A 50 -9.85 -8.88 8.24
CA SER A 50 -10.17 -9.79 7.14
C SER A 50 -9.53 -9.34 5.83
N HIS A 51 -8.33 -9.85 5.57
CA HIS A 51 -7.52 -9.47 4.42
C HIS A 51 -8.22 -9.74 3.09
N TYR A 52 -8.67 -10.97 2.85
CA TYR A 52 -9.31 -11.35 1.59
C TYR A 52 -10.63 -10.58 1.36
N LYS A 53 -11.51 -10.52 2.38
CA LYS A 53 -12.76 -9.76 2.26
C LYS A 53 -12.54 -8.28 1.99
N TYR A 54 -11.48 -7.68 2.55
CA TYR A 54 -11.14 -6.29 2.23
C TYR A 54 -10.82 -6.15 0.74
N TRP A 55 -9.96 -7.03 0.21
CA TRP A 55 -9.57 -6.98 -1.20
C TRP A 55 -10.74 -7.26 -2.13
N ASP A 56 -11.58 -8.26 -1.86
CA ASP A 56 -12.78 -8.53 -2.68
C ASP A 56 -13.67 -7.28 -2.84
N ARG A 57 -13.86 -6.53 -1.75
CA ARG A 57 -14.63 -5.28 -1.75
C ARG A 57 -13.89 -4.14 -2.45
N PHE A 58 -12.58 -4.05 -2.26
CA PHE A 58 -11.74 -3.10 -2.98
C PHE A 58 -11.85 -3.31 -4.49
N GLU A 59 -11.78 -4.56 -4.96
CA GLU A 59 -11.91 -4.89 -6.38
C GLU A 59 -13.28 -4.46 -6.94
N SER A 60 -14.33 -4.67 -6.16
CA SER A 60 -15.70 -4.25 -6.51
C SER A 60 -15.85 -2.73 -6.55
N THR A 61 -15.12 -2.01 -5.69
CA THR A 61 -15.17 -0.54 -5.59
C THR A 61 -14.35 0.14 -6.69
N TYR A 62 -13.24 -0.47 -7.12
CA TYR A 62 -12.32 0.09 -8.12
C TYR A 62 -12.14 -0.83 -9.32
N PRO A 63 -13.09 -0.91 -10.28
CA PRO A 63 -13.04 -1.85 -11.41
C PRO A 63 -11.76 -1.78 -12.26
N HIS A 64 -11.10 -0.61 -12.31
CA HIS A 64 -9.87 -0.39 -13.07
C HIS A 64 -8.58 -0.74 -12.31
N TRP A 65 -8.67 -1.23 -11.06
CA TRP A 65 -7.51 -1.46 -10.20
C TRP A 65 -6.47 -2.37 -10.86
N ARG A 66 -6.89 -3.39 -11.60
CA ARG A 66 -6.00 -4.35 -12.30
C ARG A 66 -5.20 -3.68 -13.40
N GLN A 67 -5.86 -2.85 -14.22
CA GLN A 67 -5.21 -2.13 -15.31
C GLN A 67 -4.14 -1.16 -14.76
N VAL A 68 -4.44 -0.50 -13.65
CA VAL A 68 -3.46 0.34 -12.93
C VAL A 68 -2.33 -0.52 -12.36
N ALA A 69 -2.63 -1.68 -11.77
CA ALA A 69 -1.64 -2.59 -11.21
C ALA A 69 -0.64 -3.09 -12.26
N TYR A 70 -1.11 -3.45 -13.46
CA TYR A 70 -0.23 -3.84 -14.57
C TYR A 70 0.70 -2.72 -15.00
N ARG A 71 0.23 -1.46 -15.06
CA ARG A 71 1.09 -0.29 -15.37
C ARG A 71 2.23 -0.11 -14.36
N HIS A 72 2.00 -0.50 -13.10
CA HIS A 72 3.02 -0.46 -12.04
C HIS A 72 3.87 -1.73 -11.93
N GLY A 73 3.63 -2.73 -12.78
CA GLY A 73 4.40 -3.98 -12.81
C GLY A 73 4.05 -4.91 -11.64
N VAL A 74 2.76 -5.03 -11.32
CA VAL A 74 2.25 -6.06 -10.40
C VAL A 74 2.71 -7.45 -10.84
N LEU A 75 2.98 -8.33 -9.87
CA LEU A 75 3.26 -9.73 -10.14
C LEU A 75 1.98 -10.39 -10.63
N SER A 76 1.90 -10.71 -11.92
CA SER A 76 0.70 -11.16 -12.63
C SER A 76 -0.02 -12.31 -11.91
N GLN A 77 0.73 -13.24 -11.30
CA GLN A 77 0.19 -14.37 -10.53
C GLN A 77 -0.70 -13.93 -9.35
N SER A 78 -0.41 -12.78 -8.71
CA SER A 78 -1.21 -12.25 -7.60
C SER A 78 -2.58 -11.76 -8.07
N VAL A 79 -2.63 -11.13 -9.24
CA VAL A 79 -3.88 -10.60 -9.82
C VAL A 79 -4.76 -11.72 -10.38
N THR A 80 -4.16 -12.73 -11.01
CA THR A 80 -4.92 -13.84 -11.63
C THR A 80 -5.61 -14.75 -10.62
N ARG A 81 -5.14 -14.79 -9.37
CA ARG A 81 -5.71 -15.61 -8.29
C ARG A 81 -6.75 -14.86 -7.45
N GLY A 82 -7.12 -13.62 -7.83
CA GLY A 82 -8.01 -12.77 -7.00
C GLY A 82 -7.40 -12.46 -5.64
N CYS A 83 -6.07 -12.42 -5.56
CA CYS A 83 -5.36 -12.12 -4.34
C CYS A 83 -5.04 -10.63 -4.28
N CYS A 84 -4.68 -10.17 -3.07
CA CYS A 84 -4.13 -8.84 -2.88
C CYS A 84 -3.01 -8.55 -3.91
N PRO A 85 -2.90 -7.31 -4.41
CA PRO A 85 -1.89 -6.99 -5.40
C PRO A 85 -0.49 -7.00 -4.77
N VAL A 86 0.44 -7.69 -5.44
CA VAL A 86 1.81 -7.87 -4.99
C VAL A 86 2.78 -7.20 -5.98
N PHE A 87 3.73 -6.41 -5.47
CA PHE A 87 4.67 -5.65 -6.30
C PHE A 87 6.14 -5.98 -5.97
N PRO A 88 7.06 -5.80 -6.91
CA PRO A 88 8.49 -6.07 -6.71
C PRO A 88 9.23 -5.00 -5.87
N THR A 89 8.58 -3.86 -5.58
CA THR A 89 9.15 -2.82 -4.71
C THR A 89 8.06 -2.14 -3.90
N GLN A 90 8.40 -1.67 -2.70
CA GLN A 90 7.52 -0.84 -1.88
C GLN A 90 7.07 0.43 -2.61
N LYS A 91 7.96 1.07 -3.37
CA LYS A 91 7.62 2.26 -4.17
C LYS A 91 6.50 1.97 -5.17
N LYS A 92 6.58 0.87 -5.93
CA LYS A 92 5.55 0.48 -6.90
C LYS A 92 4.22 0.15 -6.24
N LEU A 93 4.24 -0.48 -5.06
CA LEU A 93 3.02 -0.70 -4.27
C LEU A 93 2.35 0.62 -3.88
N LEU A 94 3.12 1.60 -3.41
CA LEU A 94 2.59 2.91 -3.02
C LEU A 94 2.15 3.75 -4.22
N ASP A 95 2.92 3.74 -5.32
CA ASP A 95 2.56 4.40 -6.57
C ASP A 95 1.26 3.84 -7.15
N TRP A 96 1.08 2.52 -7.12
CA TRP A 96 -0.17 1.86 -7.50
C TRP A 96 -1.35 2.32 -6.62
N LEU A 97 -1.20 2.32 -5.29
CA LEU A 97 -2.26 2.76 -4.39
C LEU A 97 -2.64 4.22 -4.66
N SER A 98 -1.63 5.08 -4.87
CA SER A 98 -1.84 6.49 -5.20
C SER A 98 -2.66 6.67 -6.46
N ASP A 99 -2.34 5.93 -7.52
CA ASP A 99 -2.99 6.07 -8.82
C ASP A 99 -4.40 5.44 -8.82
N VAL A 100 -4.62 4.32 -8.10
CA VAL A 100 -5.96 3.73 -7.99
C VAL A 100 -6.91 4.64 -7.21
N LEU A 101 -6.43 5.23 -6.12
CA LEU A 101 -7.23 6.13 -5.29
C LEU A 101 -7.30 7.57 -5.83
N ASN A 102 -6.67 7.84 -6.98
CA ASN A 102 -6.54 9.18 -7.57
C ASN A 102 -6.08 10.23 -6.54
N LEU A 103 -5.07 9.89 -5.73
CA LEU A 103 -4.57 10.79 -4.70
C LEU A 103 -4.01 12.06 -5.32
N THR A 104 -4.23 13.18 -4.64
CA THR A 104 -3.64 14.46 -5.03
C THR A 104 -2.10 14.39 -5.01
N PRO A 105 -1.39 15.28 -5.73
CA PRO A 105 0.07 15.34 -5.66
C PRO A 105 0.61 15.48 -4.23
N GLY A 106 -0.12 16.20 -3.36
CA GLY A 106 0.22 16.37 -1.94
C GLY A 106 0.09 15.06 -1.15
N GLU A 107 -1.05 14.36 -1.28
CA GLU A 107 -1.26 13.06 -0.65
C GLU A 107 -0.27 12.01 -1.14
N ARG A 108 0.02 11.97 -2.44
CA ARG A 108 1.05 11.09 -3.03
C ARG A 108 2.42 11.36 -2.42
N ARG A 109 2.82 12.63 -2.33
CA ARG A 109 4.10 13.02 -1.73
C ARG A 109 4.14 12.57 -0.27
N LEU A 110 3.08 12.84 0.50
CA LEU A 110 2.97 12.40 1.88
C LEU A 110 3.09 10.87 2.00
N LEU A 111 2.38 10.11 1.16
CA LEU A 111 2.44 8.66 1.11
C LEU A 111 3.86 8.13 0.89
N HIS A 112 4.67 8.76 0.02
CA HIS A 112 6.06 8.35 -0.20
C HIS A 112 7.02 8.81 0.89
N LEU A 113 6.80 9.95 1.53
CA LEU A 113 7.60 10.38 2.69
C LEU A 113 7.40 9.39 3.83
N VAL A 114 6.15 8.98 4.03
CA VAL A 114 5.71 8.17 5.15
C VAL A 114 6.00 6.69 4.89
N GLY A 115 5.78 6.22 3.66
CA GLY A 115 6.04 4.85 3.19
C GLY A 115 7.40 4.62 2.54
N GLY A 116 8.32 5.57 2.60
CA GLY A 116 9.66 5.43 2.05
C GLY A 116 10.66 5.94 3.07
N LYS A 117 11.65 5.12 3.44
CA LYS A 117 12.91 5.70 3.91
C LYS A 117 13.41 6.53 2.74
N ILE A 118 13.32 7.85 2.85
CA ILE A 118 14.08 8.75 2.00
C ILE A 118 15.53 8.42 2.31
N GLY A 119 16.14 7.53 1.53
CA GLY A 119 17.59 7.49 1.44
C GLY A 119 17.94 8.85 0.87
N CYS A 120 18.48 9.75 1.70
CA CYS A 120 19.20 10.89 1.21
C CYS A 120 20.34 10.32 0.35
N GLN A 121 20.16 10.24 -0.96
CA GLN A 121 21.27 10.20 -1.88
C GLN A 121 21.86 11.60 -1.85
N GLY A 122 22.81 11.79 -0.93
CA GLY A 122 23.71 12.93 -0.98
C GLY A 122 24.39 12.91 -2.34
N ARG A 123 24.26 14.02 -3.07
CA ARG A 123 25.26 14.41 -4.05
C ARG A 123 26.48 14.94 -3.29
#